data_AF-A0A3M1I4U3-F1
#
_entry.id   AF-A0A3M1I4U3-F1
#
_cell.length_a   1.000
_cell.length_b   1.000
_cell.length_c   1.000
_cell.angle_alpha   90.00
_cell.angle_beta   90.00
_cell.angle_gamma   90.00
#
_symmetry.space_group_name_H-M   'P 1'
#
loop_
_entity.id
_entity.type
_entity.pdbx_description
1 polymer ?
#
loop_
_entity_poly.entity_id
_entity_poly.type
_entity_poly.pdbx_seq_one_letter_code
_entity_poly.pdbx_strand_id
1 'polypeptide(L)' 'MVVKLPERYGFLDFLGKGGMGEVYLVEDRFKEGQKVALKIILRKEQPFSNLHFFKKEFQKLLQIHH' A
#
# COMPACT_ATOMS: atom_id res chain seq x y z
N MET A 1 -6.68 15.44 2.02
CA MET A 1 -7.51 14.58 1.16
C MET A 1 -7.83 13.32 1.93
N VAL A 2 -9.11 12.92 2.02
CA VAL A 2 -9.46 11.61 2.59
C VAL A 2 -9.19 10.56 1.52
N VAL A 3 -8.24 9.67 1.76
CA VAL A 3 -8.00 8.53 0.89
C VAL A 3 -9.19 7.58 1.01
N LYS A 4 -9.87 7.31 -0.11
CA LYS A 4 -10.96 6.33 -0.16
C LYS A 4 -10.37 4.93 -0.31
N LEU A 5 -10.47 4.11 0.74
CA LEU A 5 -10.07 2.71 0.70
C LEU A 5 -11.15 1.84 0.03
N PRO A 6 -10.78 0.72 -0.63
CA PRO A 6 -11.74 -0.30 -1.04
C PRO A 6 -12.55 -0.84 0.16
N GLU A 7 -13.80 -1.27 -0.05
CA GLU A 7 -14.69 -1.74 1.03
C GLU A 7 -14.14 -2.89 1.89
N ARG A 8 -13.22 -3.68 1.31
CA ARG A 8 -12.50 -4.77 1.99
C ARG A 8 -11.71 -4.27 3.21
N TYR A 9 -11.19 -3.04 3.16
CA TYR A 9 -10.26 -2.53 4.15
C TYR A 9 -10.92 -1.47 5.03
N GLY A 10 -10.97 -1.74 6.35
CA GLY A 10 -11.31 -0.74 7.35
C GLY A 10 -10.07 0.07 7.74
N PHE A 11 -10.11 1.40 7.61
CA PHE A 11 -9.03 2.26 8.09
C PHE A 11 -8.92 2.18 9.62
N LEU A 12 -7.68 2.03 10.12
CA LEU A 12 -7.39 2.12 11.55
C LEU A 12 -6.47 3.30 11.85
N ASP A 13 -5.34 3.42 11.14
CA ASP A 13 -4.38 4.50 11.38
C ASP A 13 -3.51 4.81 10.15
N PHE A 14 -2.85 5.97 10.15
CA PHE A 14 -1.80 6.31 9.20
C PHE A 14 -0.44 5.90 9.76
N LEU A 15 0.29 5.07 9.02
CA LEU A 15 1.62 4.58 9.44
C LEU A 15 2.76 5.45 8.90
N GLY A 16 2.57 6.11 7.75
CA GLY A 16 3.59 7.00 7.20
C GLY A 16 3.48 7.24 5.70
N LYS A 17 4.27 8.20 5.21
CA LYS A 17 4.44 8.50 3.78
C LYS A 17 5.87 8.18 3.37
N GLY A 18 6.03 7.46 2.28
CA GLY A 18 7.31 7.20 1.63
C GLY A 18 7.34 7.75 0.21
N GLY A 19 8.47 7.57 -0.47
CA GLY A 19 8.70 8.15 -1.80
C GLY A 19 7.71 7.75 -2.89
N MET A 20 6.93 6.68 -2.71
CA MET A 20 5.95 6.18 -3.70
C MET A 20 4.48 6.33 -3.26
N GLY A 21 4.23 6.85 -2.06
CA GLY A 21 2.88 7.02 -1.54
C GLY A 21 2.77 6.78 -0.04
N GLU A 22 1.57 6.45 0.40
CA GLU A 22 1.18 6.42 1.81
C GLU A 22 0.93 5.00 2.28
N VAL A 23 1.19 4.74 3.57
CA VAL A 23 1.00 3.46 4.22
C VAL A 23 0.03 3.63 5.38
N TYR A 24 -0.94 2.74 5.43
CA TYR A 24 -2.03 2.77 6.40
C TYR A 24 -2.09 1.45 7.16
N LEU A 25 -2.40 1.51 8.45
CA LEU A 25 -2.85 0.36 9.19
C LEU A 25 -4.33 0.16 8.88
N VAL A 26 -4.68 -1.03 8.42
CA VAL A 26 -6.06 -1.37 8.08
C VAL A 26 -6.44 -2.72 8.64
N GLU A 27 -7.74 -2.90 8.83
CA GLU A 27 -8.37 -4.18 9.08
C GLU A 27 -8.84 -4.80 7.75
N ASP A 28 -8.40 -6.01 7.43
CA ASP A 28 -8.89 -6.78 6.28
C ASP A 28 -10.17 -7.54 6.67
N ARG A 29 -11.32 -7.00 6.29
CA ARG A 29 -12.65 -7.54 6.63
C ARG A 29 -12.90 -8.91 6.01
N PHE A 30 -12.16 -9.30 4.98
CA PHE A 30 -12.30 -10.60 4.33
C PHE A 30 -11.34 -11.64 4.92
N LYS A 31 -10.47 -11.25 5.86
CA LYS A 31 -9.55 -12.13 6.58
C LYS A 31 -9.75 -12.02 8.09
N GLU A 32 -11.00 -12.17 8.52
CA GLU A 32 -11.36 -12.24 9.95
C GLU A 32 -10.84 -11.03 10.78
N GLY A 33 -10.78 -9.85 10.16
CA GLY A 33 -10.29 -8.65 10.84
C GLY A 33 -8.77 -8.58 11.00
N GLN A 34 -8.01 -9.33 10.19
CA GLN A 34 -6.56 -9.29 10.23
C GLN A 34 -6.03 -7.87 9.99
N LYS A 35 -5.18 -7.39 10.91
CA LYS A 35 -4.49 -6.10 10.77
C LYS A 35 -3.33 -6.22 9.78
N VAL A 36 -3.33 -5.38 8.75
CA VAL A 36 -2.30 -5.35 7.71
C VAL A 36 -1.86 -3.93 7.39
N ALA A 37 -0.65 -3.77 6.87
CA ALA A 37 -0.18 -2.51 6.31
C ALA A 37 -0.61 -2.41 4.83
N LEU A 38 -1.40 -1.39 4.49
CA LEU A 38 -1.86 -1.12 3.12
C LEU A 38 -1.09 0.08 2.54
N LYS A 39 -0.25 -0.18 1.54
CA LYS A 39 0.49 0.87 0.81
C LYS A 39 -0.27 1.28 -0.44
N ILE A 40 -0.58 2.57 -0.56
CA ILE A 40 -1.29 3.16 -1.69
C ILE A 40 -0.32 3.97 -2.53
N ILE A 41 -0.27 3.65 -3.82
CA ILE A 41 0.62 4.30 -4.78
C ILE A 41 -0.09 5.49 -5.42
N LEU A 42 0.41 6.70 -5.16
CA LEU A 42 -0.20 7.94 -5.66
C LEU A 42 0.27 8.23 -7.10
N ARG A 43 -0.60 8.00 -8.09
CA ARG A 43 -0.29 8.20 -9.52
C ARG A 43 -0.01 9.65 -9.91
N LYS A 44 -0.58 10.64 -9.22
CA LYS A 44 -0.48 12.06 -9.60
C LYS A 44 0.88 12.69 -9.27
N GLU A 45 1.62 12.14 -8.33
CA GLU A 45 2.91 12.70 -7.89
C GLU A 45 4.11 12.09 -8.66
N GLN A 46 3.88 11.23 -9.67
CA GLN A 46 4.91 10.34 -10.19
C GLN A 46 4.93 10.26 -11.73
N PRO A 47 6.11 10.32 -12.37
CA PRO A 47 6.26 9.92 -13.78
C PRO A 47 5.92 8.43 -13.97
N PHE A 48 5.38 8.06 -15.14
CA PHE A 48 5.00 6.67 -15.47
C PHE A 48 6.11 5.63 -15.24
N SER A 49 7.38 6.04 -15.27
CA SER A 49 8.55 5.20 -14.97
C SER A 49 8.54 4.63 -13.55
N ASN A 50 7.95 5.34 -12.58
CA ASN A 50 8.07 4.98 -11.17
C ASN A 50 7.14 3.81 -10.79
N LEU A 51 6.03 3.62 -11.49
CA LEU A 51 5.20 2.42 -11.35
C LEU A 51 5.94 1.17 -11.85
N HIS A 52 6.75 1.29 -12.90
CA HIS A 52 7.59 0.21 -13.41
C HIS A 52 8.69 -0.17 -12.41
N PHE A 53 9.36 0.81 -11.82
CA PHE A 53 10.36 0.57 -10.77
C PHE A 53 9.73 -0.05 -9.53
N PHE A 54 8.56 0.42 -9.09
CA PHE A 54 7.82 -0.20 -7.98
C PHE A 54 7.51 -1.68 -8.24
N LYS A 55 7.00 -2.01 -9.44
CA LYS A 55 6.71 -3.40 -9.80
C LYS A 55 7.97 -4.27 -9.73
N LYS A 56 9.11 -3.77 -10.22
CA LYS A 56 10.39 -4.48 -10.15
C LYS A 56 10.86 -4.69 -8.72
N GLU A 57 10.78 -3.66 -7.88
CA GLU A 57 11.15 -3.75 -6.46
C GLU A 57 10.26 -4.76 -5.73
N PHE A 58 8.94 -4.67 -5.93
CA PHE A 58 7.97 -5.60 -5.36
C PHE A 58 8.24 -7.05 -5.78
N GLN A 59 8.54 -7.29 -7.06
CA GLN A 59 8.89 -8.63 -7.55
C GLN A 59 10.15 -9.18 -6.87
N LYS A 60 11.16 -8.34 -6.59
CA LYS A 60 12.34 -8.76 -5.85
C LYS A 60 12.01 -9.09 -4.40
N LEU A 61 11.17 -8.29 -3.74
CA LEU A 61 10.73 -8.55 -2.37
C LEU A 61 9.96 -9.88 -2.25
N LEU A 62 9.16 -10.23 -3.26
CA LEU A 62 8.44 -11.52 -3.27
C LEU A 62 9.36 -12.75 -3.39
N GLN A 63 10.59 -12.59 -3.87
CA GLN A 63 11.55 -13.69 -4.02
C GLN A 63 12.37 -13.93 -2.73
N ILE A 64 12.25 -13.02 -1.75
CA ILE A 64 12.98 -13.05 -0.50
C ILE A 64 12.09 -13.75 0.52
N HIS A 65 12.45 -14.98 0.89
CA HIS A 65 11.87 -15.72 2.02
C HIS A 65 12.90 -15.75 3.14
N HIS A 66 12.74 -14.90 4.14
CA HIS A 66 13.60 -14.84 5.32
C HIS A 66 12.75 -14.88 6.58
#